data_AF-A0A1S6HU60-F1
#
_entry.id   AF-A0A1S6HU60-F1
#
_cell.length_a   1.000
_cell.length_b   1.000
_cell.length_c   1.000
_cell.angle_alpha   90.00
_cell.angle_beta   90.00
_cell.angle_gamma   90.00
#
_symmetry.space_group_name_H-M   'P 1'
#
loop_
_entity.id
_entity.type
_entity.pdbx_description
1 polymer ?
#
loop_
_entity_poly.entity_id
_entity_poly.type
_entity_poly.pdbx_seq_one_letter_code
_entity_poly.pdbx_strand_id
1 'polypeptide(L)'
;MQIPEKPEIPEIPEELTRFWNDVCDRDLQFAIEICAQYEEYIDTQINLLKALICDDSHVKSNKQDLQFTEEILHRLTGSLALLGFDLQSHYLHSLEKQFINKTASLDRATFDNIHSQVSEVSTLIRQHCH
;
A
#
# COMPACT_ATOMS: atom_id res chain seq x y z
N MET A 1 -0.33 14.79 -33.85
CA MET A 1 0.32 13.76 -33.01
C MET A 1 0.04 14.14 -31.58
N GLN A 2 -0.79 13.38 -30.87
CA GLN A 2 -1.02 13.59 -29.43
C GLN A 2 0.17 12.98 -28.69
N ILE A 3 0.85 13.80 -27.90
CA ILE A 3 1.87 13.35 -26.96
C ILE A 3 1.09 12.64 -25.84
N PRO A 4 1.41 11.39 -25.47
CA PRO A 4 0.78 10.76 -24.33
C PRO A 4 1.15 11.55 -23.07
N GLU A 5 0.13 12.01 -22.34
CA GLU A 5 0.30 12.61 -21.02
C GLU A 5 1.08 11.64 -20.14
N LYS A 6 2.20 12.11 -19.60
CA LYS A 6 2.98 11.37 -18.61
C LYS A 6 2.04 11.09 -17.44
N PRO A 7 1.99 9.87 -16.87
CA PRO A 7 1.29 9.65 -15.62
C PRO A 7 1.89 10.61 -14.59
N GLU A 8 1.07 11.53 -14.09
CA GLU A 8 1.44 12.42 -13.00
C GLU A 8 1.75 11.54 -11.79
N ILE A 9 3.02 11.54 -11.37
CA ILE A 9 3.43 10.93 -10.12
C ILE A 9 2.67 11.72 -9.04
N PRO A 10 1.83 11.08 -8.21
CA PRO A 10 1.15 11.80 -7.14
C PRO A 10 2.21 12.49 -6.27
N GLU A 11 2.19 13.83 -6.27
CA GLU A 11 3.08 14.61 -5.44
C GLU A 11 2.79 14.29 -3.97
N ILE A 12 3.84 13.96 -3.21
CA ILE A 12 3.73 13.78 -1.78
C ILE A 12 3.19 15.10 -1.20
N PRO A 13 2.18 15.07 -0.32
CA PRO A 13 1.73 16.27 0.38
C PRO A 13 2.90 16.99 1.05
N GLU A 14 3.01 18.31 0.88
CA GLU A 14 4.12 19.11 1.42
C GLU A 14 4.28 18.92 2.94
N GLU A 15 3.17 18.77 3.65
CA GLU A 15 3.12 18.50 5.09
C GLU A 15 3.80 17.17 5.46
N LEU A 16 3.59 16.13 4.66
CA LEU A 16 4.20 14.81 4.86
C LEU A 16 5.70 14.84 4.55
N THR A 17 6.10 15.55 3.49
CA THR A 17 7.51 15.82 3.20
C THR A 17 8.20 16.54 4.37
N ARG A 18 7.58 17.59 4.92
CA ARG A 18 8.12 18.31 6.08
C ARG A 18 8.25 17.41 7.30
N PHE A 19 7.24 16.59 7.58
CA PHE A 19 7.28 15.63 8.70
C PHE A 19 8.47 14.68 8.59
N TRP A 20 8.64 14.01 7.45
CA TRP A 20 9.72 13.05 7.28
C TRP A 20 11.10 13.70 7.27
N ASN A 21 11.25 14.90 6.69
CA ASN A 21 12.48 15.68 6.81
C ASN A 21 12.81 15.97 8.29
N ASP A 22 11.84 16.47 9.08
CA ASP A 22 12.04 16.78 10.50
C ASP A 22 12.40 15.53 11.32
N VAL A 23 11.82 14.37 10.98
CA VAL A 23 12.13 13.10 11.62
C VAL A 23 13.54 12.63 11.26
N CYS A 24 13.91 12.62 9.97
CA CYS A 24 15.25 12.21 9.52
C CYS A 24 16.35 13.14 10.07
N ASP A 25 16.10 14.45 10.17
CA ASP A 25 17.04 15.43 10.72
C ASP A 25 17.29 15.24 12.22
N ARG A 26 16.27 14.81 12.97
CA ARG A 26 16.35 14.64 14.43
C ARG A 26 16.82 13.25 14.86
N ASP A 27 16.33 12.22 14.18
CA ASP A 27 16.58 10.82 14.52
C ASP A 27 16.53 9.94 13.26
N LEU A 28 17.61 10.01 12.48
CA LEU A 28 17.78 9.23 11.26
C LEU A 28 17.69 7.71 11.52
N GLN A 29 18.16 7.22 12.66
CA GLN A 29 18.10 5.79 12.96
C GLN A 29 16.65 5.34 13.17
N PHE A 30 15.87 6.11 13.92
CA PHE A 30 14.44 5.85 14.03
C PHE A 30 13.75 5.80 12.66
N ALA A 31 14.06 6.74 11.77
CA ALA A 31 13.48 6.75 10.42
C ALA A 31 13.86 5.51 9.59
N ILE A 32 15.12 5.07 9.66
CA ILE A 32 15.60 3.85 8.99
C ILE A 32 14.91 2.61 9.55
N GLU A 33 14.79 2.50 10.89
CA GLU A 33 14.13 1.37 11.54
C GLU A 33 12.65 1.28 11.16
N ILE A 34 11.93 2.41 11.14
CA ILE A 34 10.54 2.46 10.70
C ILE A 34 10.41 2.02 9.23
N CYS A 35 11.28 2.49 8.34
CA CYS A 35 11.29 2.05 6.95
C CYS A 35 11.48 0.54 6.83
N ALA A 36 12.48 0.00 7.53
CA ALA A 36 12.80 -1.43 7.46
C ALA A 36 11.64 -2.30 7.98
N GLN A 37 11.05 -1.91 9.12
CA GLN A 37 9.88 -2.61 9.67
C GLN A 37 8.66 -2.52 8.75
N TYR A 38 8.43 -1.36 8.13
CA TYR A 38 7.34 -1.20 7.18
C TYR A 38 7.55 -2.06 5.93
N GLU A 39 8.75 -2.11 5.37
CA GLU A 39 9.05 -2.96 4.21
C GLU A 39 8.83 -4.44 4.49
N GLU A 40 9.36 -4.96 5.61
CA GLU A 40 9.16 -6.35 6.00
C GLU A 40 7.67 -6.67 6.19
N TYR A 41 6.93 -5.74 6.79
CA TYR A 41 5.50 -5.85 6.98
C TYR A 41 4.74 -5.91 5.64
N ILE A 42 5.02 -4.98 4.73
CA ILE A 42 4.40 -4.92 3.41
C ILE A 42 4.72 -6.15 2.59
N ASP A 43 5.98 -6.59 2.55
CA ASP A 43 6.38 -7.80 1.84
C ASP A 43 5.60 -9.02 2.34
N THR A 44 5.40 -9.13 3.65
CA THR A 44 4.58 -10.18 4.24
C THR A 44 3.14 -10.11 3.74
N GLN A 45 2.49 -8.94 3.80
CA GLN A 45 1.09 -8.78 3.37
C GLN A 45 0.92 -9.02 1.86
N ILE A 46 1.84 -8.53 1.03
CA ILE A 46 1.82 -8.69 -0.42
C ILE A 46 2.01 -10.14 -0.81
N ASN A 47 2.92 -10.87 -0.16
CA ASN A 47 3.08 -12.30 -0.41
C ASN A 47 1.82 -13.11 -0.06
N LEU A 48 1.12 -12.73 1.02
CA LEU A 48 -0.18 -13.33 1.36
C LEU A 48 -1.23 -13.07 0.28
N LEU A 49 -1.37 -11.84 -0.22
CA LEU A 49 -2.28 -11.52 -1.32
C LEU A 49 -1.91 -12.25 -2.61
N LYS A 50 -0.62 -12.33 -2.93
CA LYS A 50 -0.12 -13.01 -4.13
C LYS A 50 -0.46 -14.51 -4.11
N ALA A 51 -0.36 -15.15 -2.95
CA ALA A 51 -0.72 -16.56 -2.79
C ALA A 51 -2.19 -16.82 -3.15
N LEU A 52 -3.10 -15.88 -2.85
CA LEU A 52 -4.52 -15.99 -3.18
C LEU A 52 -4.81 -15.89 -4.69
N ILE A 53 -3.89 -15.31 -5.47
CA ILE A 53 -4.07 -15.07 -6.92
C ILE A 53 -3.38 -16.13 -7.75
N CYS A 54 -2.26 -16.66 -7.27
CA CYS A 54 -1.49 -17.69 -7.96
C CYS A 54 -2.03 -19.10 -7.74
N ASP A 55 -3.02 -19.30 -6.85
CA ASP A 55 -3.63 -20.60 -6.65
C ASP A 55 -4.67 -20.89 -7.76
N ASP A 56 -4.18 -21.40 -8.89
CA ASP A 56 -4.96 -21.81 -10.08
C ASP A 56 -6.04 -22.88 -9.76
N SER A 57 -6.07 -23.41 -8.53
CA SER A 57 -7.09 -24.38 -8.08
C SER A 57 -8.41 -23.73 -7.62
N HIS A 58 -8.44 -22.41 -7.42
CA HIS A 58 -9.63 -21.68 -6.93
C HIS A 58 -10.56 -21.22 -8.07
N VAL A 59 -11.27 -22.16 -8.70
CA VAL A 59 -12.29 -21.88 -9.74
C VAL A 59 -13.51 -21.08 -9.23
N LYS A 60 -13.58 -20.78 -7.92
CA LYS A 60 -14.52 -19.82 -7.33
C LYS A 60 -13.86 -19.13 -6.15
N SER A 61 -13.85 -17.79 -6.14
CA SER A 61 -13.45 -16.98 -4.99
C SER A 61 -14.22 -17.46 -3.75
N ASN A 62 -13.53 -18.10 -2.82
CA ASN A 62 -14.17 -18.71 -1.66
C ASN A 62 -14.46 -17.62 -0.64
N LYS A 63 -15.52 -17.75 0.17
CA LYS A 63 -15.88 -16.72 1.19
C LYS A 63 -14.71 -16.40 2.12
N GLN A 64 -13.86 -17.39 2.37
CA GLN A 64 -12.66 -17.29 3.18
C GLN A 64 -11.59 -16.40 2.53
N ASP A 65 -11.40 -16.50 1.21
CA ASP A 65 -10.40 -15.71 0.47
C ASP A 65 -10.78 -14.23 0.49
N LEU A 66 -12.08 -13.92 0.38
CA LEU A 66 -12.60 -12.56 0.50
C LEU A 66 -12.36 -11.98 1.90
N GLN A 67 -12.74 -12.72 2.96
CA GLN A 67 -12.51 -12.27 4.33
C GLN A 67 -11.04 -12.07 4.65
N PHE A 68 -10.17 -12.94 4.14
CA PHE A 68 -8.74 -12.81 4.34
C PHE A 68 -8.16 -11.62 3.56
N THR A 69 -8.67 -11.36 2.34
CA THR A 69 -8.31 -10.16 1.57
C THR A 69 -8.74 -8.88 2.30
N GLU A 70 -9.95 -8.85 2.86
CA GLU A 70 -10.45 -7.75 3.69
C GLU A 70 -9.52 -7.47 4.87
N GLU A 71 -9.12 -8.51 5.60
CA GLU A 71 -8.22 -8.37 6.76
C GLU A 71 -6.84 -7.83 6.37
N ILE A 72 -6.29 -8.27 5.23
CA ILE A 72 -5.02 -7.74 4.72
C ILE A 72 -5.18 -6.27 4.30
N LEU A 73 -6.25 -5.91 3.59
CA LEU A 73 -6.51 -4.52 3.20
C LEU A 73 -6.69 -3.61 4.41
N HIS A 74 -7.39 -4.08 5.45
CA HIS A 74 -7.56 -3.34 6.70
C HIS A 74 -6.21 -3.02 7.37
N ARG A 75 -5.35 -4.03 7.44
CA ARG A 75 -3.99 -3.97 7.98
C ARG A 75 -3.10 -2.98 7.21
N LEU A 76 -3.10 -3.08 5.89
CA LEU A 76 -2.37 -2.17 5.00
C LEU A 76 -2.88 -0.73 5.10
N THR A 77 -4.19 -0.54 5.17
CA THR A 77 -4.82 0.77 5.36
C THR A 77 -4.33 1.43 6.66
N GLY A 78 -4.33 0.67 7.75
CA GLY A 78 -3.88 1.13 9.06
C GLY A 78 -2.40 1.51 9.09
N SER A 79 -1.52 0.71 8.47
CA SER A 79 -0.09 1.02 8.44
C SER A 79 0.21 2.30 7.65
N LEU A 80 -0.47 2.52 6.53
CA LEU A 80 -0.36 3.76 5.76
C LEU A 80 -0.82 4.99 6.54
N ALA A 81 -1.95 4.90 7.23
CA ALA A 81 -2.48 5.98 8.05
C ALA A 81 -1.53 6.35 9.20
N LEU A 82 -0.91 5.35 9.84
CA LEU A 82 0.07 5.58 10.91
C LEU A 82 1.32 6.33 10.42
N LEU A 83 1.68 6.17 9.16
CA LEU A 83 2.83 6.83 8.53
C LEU A 83 2.47 8.16 7.84
N GLY A 84 1.20 8.58 7.90
CA GLY A 84 0.72 9.84 7.32
C GLY A 84 0.43 9.78 5.81
N PHE A 85 0.42 8.58 5.19
CA PHE A 85 0.12 8.38 3.78
C PHE A 85 -1.40 8.29 3.55
N ASP A 86 -2.11 9.39 3.85
CA ASP A 86 -3.57 9.45 3.86
C ASP A 86 -4.20 9.15 2.50
N LEU A 87 -3.57 9.55 1.39
CA LEU A 87 -4.06 9.28 0.04
C LEU A 87 -4.11 7.78 -0.24
N GLN A 88 -2.98 7.09 -0.01
CA GLN A 88 -2.86 5.65 -0.19
C GLN A 88 -3.77 4.90 0.80
N SER A 89 -3.84 5.37 2.06
CA SER A 89 -4.72 4.79 3.08
C SER A 89 -6.20 4.90 2.67
N HIS A 90 -6.66 6.08 2.22
CA HIS A 90 -8.03 6.26 1.74
C HIS A 90 -8.36 5.40 0.52
N TYR A 91 -7.40 5.26 -0.41
CA TYR A 91 -7.57 4.37 -1.55
C TYR A 91 -7.79 2.92 -1.11
N LEU A 92 -6.91 2.37 -0.25
CA LEU A 92 -7.04 1.01 0.24
C LEU A 92 -8.30 0.81 1.09
N HIS A 93 -8.70 1.81 1.88
CA HIS A 93 -9.94 1.76 2.65
C HIS A 93 -11.19 1.74 1.75
N SER A 94 -11.16 2.48 0.65
CA SER A 94 -12.22 2.45 -0.36
C SER A 94 -12.31 1.08 -1.02
N LEU A 95 -11.17 0.47 -1.32
CA LEU A 95 -11.10 -0.89 -1.85
C LEU A 95 -11.60 -1.93 -0.83
N GLU A 96 -11.16 -1.84 0.43
CA GLU A 96 -11.62 -2.66 1.55
C GLU A 96 -13.16 -2.67 1.64
N LYS A 97 -13.79 -1.48 1.58
CA LYS A 97 -15.25 -1.35 1.55
C LYS A 97 -15.90 -2.06 0.36
N GLN A 98 -15.26 -2.06 -0.81
CA GLN A 98 -15.77 -2.77 -1.98
C GLN A 98 -15.69 -4.29 -1.80
N PHE A 99 -14.65 -4.80 -1.13
CA PHE A 99 -14.57 -6.22 -0.75
C PHE A 99 -15.65 -6.59 0.27
N ILE A 100 -15.83 -5.80 1.33
CA ILE A 100 -16.90 -5.99 2.33
C ILE A 100 -18.29 -6.02 1.67
N ASN A 101 -18.52 -5.13 0.71
CA ASN A 101 -19.78 -5.05 -0.04
C ASN A 101 -19.87 -6.06 -1.20
N LYS A 102 -18.83 -6.87 -1.42
CA LYS A 102 -18.72 -7.88 -2.48
C LYS A 102 -18.89 -7.30 -3.89
N THR A 103 -18.50 -6.06 -4.07
CA THR A 103 -18.49 -5.36 -5.37
C THR A 103 -17.14 -5.39 -6.06
N ALA A 104 -16.10 -5.89 -5.38
CA ALA A 104 -14.76 -6.12 -5.93
C ALA A 104 -14.33 -7.58 -5.76
N SER A 105 -13.34 -7.98 -6.55
CA SER A 105 -12.68 -9.28 -6.48
C SER A 105 -11.16 -9.11 -6.57
N LEU A 106 -10.41 -9.97 -5.89
CA LEU A 106 -8.96 -9.95 -5.97
C LEU A 106 -8.50 -10.64 -7.25
N ASP A 107 -8.33 -9.85 -8.30
CA ASP A 107 -7.69 -10.27 -9.55
C ASP A 107 -6.28 -9.69 -9.67
N ARG A 108 -5.58 -10.04 -10.76
CA ARG A 108 -4.21 -9.59 -10.97
C ARG A 108 -4.09 -8.07 -11.04
N ALA A 109 -5.04 -7.39 -11.67
CA ALA A 109 -5.03 -5.94 -11.80
C ALA A 109 -5.23 -5.25 -10.45
N THR A 110 -6.17 -5.75 -9.64
CA THR A 110 -6.43 -5.26 -8.28
C THR A 110 -5.21 -5.44 -7.40
N PHE A 111 -4.53 -6.58 -7.49
CA PHE A 111 -3.28 -6.83 -6.79
C PHE A 111 -2.15 -5.91 -7.21
N ASP A 112 -1.92 -5.76 -8.52
CA ASP A 112 -0.85 -4.89 -9.03
C ASP A 112 -1.09 -3.44 -8.57
N ASN A 113 -2.37 -3.00 -8.50
CA ASN A 113 -2.73 -1.70 -7.93
C ASN A 113 -2.44 -1.61 -6.43
N ILE A 114 -2.86 -2.59 -5.61
CA ILE A 114 -2.56 -2.62 -4.17
C ILE A 114 -1.04 -2.55 -3.95
N HIS A 115 -0.28 -3.37 -4.68
CA HIS A 115 1.17 -3.43 -4.60
C HIS A 115 1.82 -2.08 -4.91
N SER A 116 1.41 -1.43 -6.01
CA SER A 116 1.92 -0.09 -6.35
C SER A 116 1.72 0.92 -5.21
N GLN A 117 0.53 0.94 -4.61
CA GLN A 117 0.18 1.91 -3.56
C GLN A 117 1.02 1.74 -2.29
N VAL A 118 1.39 0.51 -1.93
CA VAL A 118 2.13 0.25 -0.70
C VAL A 118 3.65 0.26 -0.90
N SER A 119 4.14 -0.16 -2.07
CA SER A 119 5.59 -0.22 -2.34
C SER A 119 6.22 1.15 -2.55
N GLU A 120 5.44 2.14 -2.98
CA GLU A 120 5.94 3.51 -3.18
C GLU A 120 6.34 4.18 -1.86
N VAL A 121 5.64 3.87 -0.76
CA VAL A 121 5.79 4.53 0.55
C VAL A 121 7.22 4.47 1.09
N SER A 122 7.86 3.31 1.09
CA SER A 122 9.24 3.17 1.58
C SER A 122 10.23 3.98 0.76
N THR A 123 9.99 4.11 -0.54
CA THR A 123 10.82 4.93 -1.43
C THR A 123 10.67 6.41 -1.08
N LEU A 124 9.43 6.86 -0.82
CA LEU A 124 9.13 8.24 -0.45
C LEU A 124 9.78 8.62 0.89
N ILE A 125 9.72 7.75 1.90
CA ILE A 125 10.39 8.02 3.19
C ILE A 125 11.91 8.13 3.02
N ARG A 126 12.53 7.22 2.25
CA ARG A 126 13.99 7.23 2.01
C ARG A 126 14.48 8.47 1.28
N GLN A 127 13.67 9.06 0.40
CA GLN A 127 14.00 10.33 -0.28
C GLN A 127 14.10 11.52 0.69
N HIS A 128 13.63 11.38 1.93
CA HIS A 128 13.70 12.43 2.95
C HIS A 128 14.85 12.21 3.95
N CYS A 129 15.53 11.06 3.91
CA CYS A 129 16.61 10.68 4.82
C CYS A 129 18.00 10.77 4.17
N HIS A 130 18.29 11.90 3.52
CA HIS A 130 19.53 12.16 2.78
C HIS A 130 20.73 12.58 3.66
#